data_AF-A0A9R1GRI3-F1
#
_entry.id   AF-A0A9R1GRI3-F1
#
_cell.length_a   1.000
_cell.length_b   1.000
_cell.length_c   1.000
_cell.angle_alpha   90.00
_cell.angle_beta   90.00
_cell.angle_gamma   90.00
#
_symmetry.space_group_name_H-M   'P 1'
#
loop_
_entity.id
_entity.type
_entity.pdbx_description
1 polymer ?
#
loop_
_entity_poly.entity_id
_entity_poly.type
_entity_poly.pdbx_seq_one_letter_code
_entity_poly.pdbx_strand_id
1 'polypeptide(L)' 'GAATQCYLALHPSTKGVSGRYWSDSNLYEPSDKAKDAELAKKLWDYTADLVA' A
#
# COMPACT_ATOMS: atom_id res chain seq x y z
N GLY A 1 4.00 -12.45 10.22
CA GLY A 1 5.07 -11.70 10.89
C GLY A 1 4.85 -10.23 10.69
N ALA A 2 4.94 -9.42 11.75
CA ALA A 2 4.71 -7.97 11.70
C ALA A 2 5.99 -7.14 11.39
N ALA A 3 7.11 -7.81 11.09
CA ALA A 3 8.42 -7.19 10.94
C ALA A 3 8.43 -6.06 9.89
N THR A 4 7.83 -6.28 8.72
CA THR A 4 7.74 -5.27 7.65
C THR A 4 6.97 -4.01 8.09
N GLN A 5 5.89 -4.19 8.85
CA GLN A 5 5.08 -3.08 9.35
C GLN A 5 5.82 -2.29 10.44
N CYS A 6 6.50 -2.99 11.36
CA CYS A 6 7.34 -2.35 12.38
C CYS A 6 8.53 -1.60 11.76
N TYR A 7 9.16 -2.16 10.73
CA TYR A 7 10.25 -1.51 10.00
C TYR A 7 9.77 -0.22 9.32
N LEU A 8 8.63 -0.26 8.63
CA LEU A 8 8.05 0.93 7.98
C LEU A 8 7.64 2.02 8.98
N ALA A 9 7.12 1.65 10.15
CA ALA A 9 6.65 2.60 11.16
C ALA A 9 7.77 3.24 12.00
N LEU A 10 8.86 2.51 12.27
CA LEU A 10 9.91 2.96 13.20
C LEU A 10 11.24 3.34 12.55
N HIS A 11 11.54 2.87 11.33
CA HIS A 11 12.89 3.03 10.78
C HIS A 11 13.10 4.40 10.10
N PRO A 12 14.14 5.18 10.43
CA PRO A 12 14.35 6.50 9.83
C PRO A 12 14.61 6.48 8.32
N SER A 13 15.01 5.34 7.73
CA SER A 13 15.17 5.21 6.27
C SER A 13 13.86 5.04 5.50
N THR A 14 12.73 4.80 6.18
CA THR A 14 11.40 4.79 5.56
C THR A 14 10.70 6.15 5.68
N LYS A 15 11.32 7.10 6.40
CA LYS A 15 10.83 8.47 6.58
C LYS A 15 10.81 9.20 5.22
N GLY A 16 9.61 9.37 4.68
CA GLY A 16 9.38 10.04 3.39
C GLY A 16 9.19 9.10 2.20
N VAL A 17 9.25 7.78 2.39
CA VAL A 17 8.96 6.81 1.33
C VAL A 17 7.48 6.43 1.40
N SER A 18 6.67 7.03 0.52
CA SER A 18 5.24 6.71 0.36
C SER A 18 4.97 6.06 -1.01
N GLY A 19 3.84 5.37 -1.14
CA GLY A 19 3.37 4.83 -2.43
C GLY A 19 4.12 3.60 -2.95
N ARG A 20 4.91 2.93 -2.11
CA ARG A 20 5.63 1.71 -2.49
C ARG A 20 5.07 0.49 -1.76
N TYR A 21 5.08 -0.64 -2.46
CA TYR A 21 4.67 -1.92 -1.90
C TYR A 21 5.87 -2.62 -1.27
N TRP A 22 5.73 -3.04 -0.01
CA TRP A 22 6.79 -3.70 0.76
C TRP A 22 6.32 -5.09 1.21
N SER A 23 7.13 -6.11 0.92
CA SER A 23 6.98 -7.48 1.47
C SER A 23 8.30 -7.89 2.09
N ASP A 24 8.28 -8.59 3.24
CA ASP A 24 9.50 -9.05 3.92
C ASP A 24 10.58 -7.96 4.13
N SER A 25 10.16 -6.74 4.49
CA SER A 25 11.04 -5.55 4.63
C SER A 25 11.79 -5.13 3.36
N ASN A 26 11.43 -5.69 2.19
CA ASN A 26 11.97 -5.33 0.90
C ASN A 26 10.90 -4.70 0.01
N LEU A 27 11.37 -3.94 -0.99
CA LEU A 27 10.54 -3.33 -2.01
C LEU A 27 10.14 -4.36 -3.06
N TYR A 28 8.85 -4.53 -3.25
CA TYR A 28 8.29 -5.43 -4.26
C TYR A 28 7.47 -4.66 -5.27
N GLU A 29 7.47 -5.15 -6.51
CA GLU A 29 6.62 -4.60 -7.54
C GLU A 29 5.18 -5.10 -7.32
N PRO A 30 4.21 -4.20 -7.16
CA PRO A 30 2.81 -4.60 -6.98
C PRO A 30 2.28 -5.22 -8.28
N SER A 31 1.23 -6.04 -8.15
CA SER A 31 0.56 -6.65 -9.30
C SER A 31 -0.01 -5.59 -10.25
N ASP A 32 -0.19 -5.95 -11.53
CA ASP A 32 -0.69 -5.00 -12.55
C ASP A 32 -2.05 -4.39 -12.17
N LYS A 33 -2.90 -5.17 -11.50
CA LYS A 33 -4.18 -4.69 -10.97
C LYS A 33 -4.02 -3.65 -9.86
N ALA A 34 -2.97 -3.75 -9.05
CA ALA A 34 -2.68 -2.78 -7.99
C ALA A 34 -2.06 -1.48 -8.54
N LYS A 35 -1.59 -1.48 -9.79
CA LYS A 35 -1.14 -0.28 -10.52
C LYS A 35 -2.27 0.40 -11.29
N ASP A 36 -3.44 -0.24 -11.41
CA ASP A 36 -4.60 0.28 -12.13
C ASP A 36 -5.32 1.36 -11.29
N ALA A 37 -5.07 2.62 -11.64
CA ALA A 37 -5.66 3.77 -10.98
C ALA A 37 -7.17 3.89 -11.23
N GLU A 38 -7.68 3.44 -12.39
CA GLU A 38 -9.12 3.47 -12.68
C GLU A 38 -9.86 2.44 -11.84
N LEU A 39 -9.30 1.24 -11.71
CA LEU A 39 -9.85 0.21 -10.83
C LEU A 39 -9.81 0.64 -9.36
N ALA A 40 -8.70 1.26 -8.92
CA ALA A 40 -8.57 1.77 -7.56
C ALA A 40 -9.64 2.84 -7.25
N LYS A 41 -9.92 3.75 -8.19
CA LYS A 41 -10.95 4.77 -8.04
C LYS A 41 -12.36 4.15 -7.97
N LYS A 42 -12.67 3.23 -8.88
CA LYS A 42 -13.96 2.51 -8.86
C LYS A 42 -14.18 1.76 -7.55
N LEU A 43 -13.13 1.10 -7.05
CA LEU A 43 -13.18 0.39 -5.77
C LEU A 43 -13.42 1.36 -4.62
N TRP A 44 -12.71 2.49 -4.58
CA TRP A 44 -12.89 3.54 -3.58
C TRP A 44 -14.34 4.05 -3.55
N ASP A 45 -14.86 4.48 -4.70
CA ASP A 45 -16.23 5.00 -4.83
C ASP A 45 -17.27 3.95 -4.39
N TYR A 46 -17.10 2.69 -4.78
CA TYR A 46 -17.99 1.60 -4.37
C TYR A 46 -17.93 1.32 -2.86
N THR A 47 -16.73 1.27 -2.27
CA THR A 47 -16.59 1.01 -0.83
C THR A 47 -17.05 2.17 0.03
N ALA A 48 -16.88 3.41 -0.45
CA ALA A 48 -17.38 4.60 0.23
C ALA A 48 -18.91 4.63 0.26
N ASP A 49 -19.56 4.24 -0.85
CA ASP A 49 -21.02 4.09 -0.92
C ASP A 49 -21.53 2.93 -0.05
N LEU A 50 -20.81 1.81 -0.01
CA LEU A 50 -21.19 0.63 0.79
C LEU A 50 -21.16 0.87 2.31
N VAL A 51 -20.28 1.76 2.78
CA VAL A 51 -20.06 2.04 4.21
C VAL A 51 -20.79 3.32 4.67
N ALA A 52 -21.43 4.06 3.76
CA ALA A 52 -22.25 5.23 4.06
C ALA A 52 -23.59 4.87 4.73
#